data_AF-A0A926C071-F1
#
_entry.id   AF-A0A926C071-F1
#
_cell.length_a   1.000
_cell.length_b   1.000
_cell.length_c   1.000
_cell.angle_alpha   90.00
_cell.angle_beta   90.00
_cell.angle_gamma   90.00
#
_symmetry.space_group_name_H-M   'P 1'
#
loop_
_entity.id
_entity.type
_entity.pdbx_description
1 polymer ?
#
loop_
_entity_poly.entity_id
_entity_poly.type
_entity_poly.pdbx_seq_one_letter_code
_entity_poly.pdbx_strand_id
1 'polypeptide(L)'
;MTTKTISKAALSAATLDFLRDLAQNNNRDWFQANRARYDAAKAEFEEFITRVLHRINATQPLGTTTAKDCIFRINRDVRFARDKSPYKLNLAAGIGAGGRKSGHIDYYFHLQPNGETFIGAGMYQPTPAELA
;
A
#
# COMPACT_ATOMS: atom_id res chain seq x y z
N MET A 1 -26.53 -20.15 4.15
CA MET A 1 -25.43 -19.35 4.73
C MET A 1 -24.13 -19.90 4.20
N THR A 2 -23.60 -19.32 3.13
CA THR A 2 -22.36 -19.78 2.49
C THR A 2 -21.20 -19.14 3.25
N THR A 3 -20.56 -19.92 4.12
CA THR A 3 -19.28 -19.54 4.73
C THR A 3 -18.26 -19.35 3.62
N LYS A 4 -18.02 -18.09 3.26
CA LYS A 4 -16.91 -17.70 2.40
C LYS A 4 -15.65 -18.08 3.18
N THR A 5 -15.00 -19.17 2.77
CA THR A 5 -13.67 -19.54 3.24
C THR A 5 -12.81 -18.30 3.07
N ILE A 6 -12.46 -17.64 4.18
CA ILE A 6 -11.47 -16.57 4.17
C ILE A 6 -10.17 -17.31 3.82
N SER A 7 -9.79 -17.26 2.54
CA SER A 7 -8.50 -17.80 2.12
C SER A 7 -7.43 -17.15 3.00
N LYS A 8 -6.36 -17.89 3.23
CA LYS A 8 -5.18 -17.40 3.96
C LYS A 8 -4.55 -16.28 3.13
N ALA A 9 -5.12 -15.08 3.16
CA ALA A 9 -4.66 -13.89 2.47
C ALA A 9 -3.43 -13.36 3.20
N ALA A 10 -2.35 -14.10 3.03
CA ALA A 10 -1.00 -13.70 3.36
C ALA A 10 -0.37 -13.20 2.07
N LEU A 11 0.34 -12.08 2.13
CA LEU A 11 1.13 -11.59 1.01
C LEU A 11 2.12 -12.70 0.59
N SER A 12 2.02 -13.10 -0.67
CA SER A 12 2.77 -14.23 -1.22
C SER A 12 4.26 -13.92 -1.39
N ALA A 13 5.07 -14.98 -1.44
CA ALA A 13 6.46 -14.86 -1.85
C ALA A 13 6.60 -14.22 -3.24
N ALA A 14 5.68 -14.52 -4.17
CA ALA A 14 5.67 -13.98 -5.52
C ALA A 14 5.54 -12.44 -5.55
N THR A 15 4.74 -11.87 -4.63
CA THR A 15 4.65 -10.41 -4.46
C THR A 15 5.99 -9.81 -4.02
N LEU A 16 6.68 -10.46 -3.06
CA LEU A 16 8.00 -10.02 -2.61
C LEU A 16 9.08 -10.22 -3.68
N ASP A 17 9.03 -11.31 -4.44
CA ASP A 17 9.91 -11.60 -5.58
C ASP A 17 9.77 -10.53 -6.66
N PHE A 18 8.54 -10.16 -7.01
CA PHE A 18 8.30 -9.07 -7.97
C PHE A 18 8.96 -7.77 -7.51
N LEU A 19 8.82 -7.40 -6.23
CA LEU A 19 9.43 -6.17 -5.70
C LEU A 19 10.96 -6.24 -5.68
N ARG A 20 11.55 -7.42 -5.39
CA ARG A 20 13.00 -7.64 -5.49
C ARG A 20 13.50 -7.47 -6.92
N ASP A 21 12.83 -8.08 -7.88
CA ASP A 21 13.22 -7.99 -9.29
C ASP A 21 13.02 -6.58 -9.84
N LEU A 22 11.96 -5.88 -9.41
CA LEU A 22 11.71 -4.49 -9.77
C LEU A 22 12.86 -3.58 -9.30
N ALA A 23 13.42 -3.83 -8.11
CA ALA A 23 14.57 -3.07 -7.61
C ALA A 23 15.81 -3.23 -8.51
N GLN A 24 16.02 -4.43 -9.08
CA GLN A 24 17.14 -4.70 -9.99
C GLN A 24 16.87 -4.19 -11.41
N ASN A 25 15.60 -4.06 -11.82
CA ASN A 25 15.18 -3.80 -13.20
C ASN A 25 14.22 -2.61 -13.31
N ASN A 26 14.46 -1.52 -12.58
CA ASN A 26 13.55 -0.38 -12.49
C ASN A 26 13.57 0.50 -13.76
N ASN A 27 12.98 -0.02 -14.83
CA ASN A 27 12.78 0.66 -16.11
C ASN A 27 11.42 0.28 -16.71
N ARG A 28 10.94 1.07 -17.68
CA ARG A 28 9.58 0.92 -18.24
C ARG A 28 9.40 -0.38 -18.99
N ASP A 29 10.38 -0.78 -19.80
CA ASP A 29 10.26 -1.96 -20.68
C ASP A 29 10.15 -3.25 -19.86
N TRP A 30 11.01 -3.39 -18.85
CA TRP A 30 10.93 -4.51 -17.92
C TRP A 30 9.60 -4.53 -17.16
N PHE A 31 9.12 -3.37 -16.69
CA PHE A 31 7.84 -3.29 -15.99
C PHE A 31 6.67 -3.68 -16.89
N GLN A 32 6.65 -3.26 -18.17
CA GLN A 32 5.60 -3.66 -19.10
C GLN A 32 5.63 -5.16 -19.37
N ALA A 33 6.81 -5.76 -19.56
CA ALA A 33 6.97 -7.20 -19.72
C ALA A 33 6.52 -7.97 -18.47
N ASN A 34 6.61 -7.38 -17.28
CA ASN A 34 6.24 -7.98 -15.99
C ASN A 34 4.90 -7.46 -15.45
N ARG A 35 4.09 -6.79 -16.28
CA ARG A 35 2.87 -6.10 -15.84
C ARG A 35 1.88 -7.04 -15.13
N ALA A 36 1.74 -8.27 -15.63
CA ALA A 36 0.86 -9.28 -15.01
C ALA A 36 1.27 -9.61 -13.57
N ARG A 37 2.58 -9.66 -13.27
CA ARG A 37 3.10 -9.90 -11.91
C ARG A 37 2.77 -8.74 -10.99
N TYR A 38 2.91 -7.50 -11.49
CA TYR A 38 2.50 -6.32 -10.75
C TYR A 38 0.99 -6.31 -10.47
N ASP A 39 0.15 -6.59 -11.48
CA ASP A 39 -1.30 -6.58 -11.31
C ASP A 39 -1.76 -7.64 -10.30
N ALA A 40 -1.13 -8.83 -10.30
CA ALA A 40 -1.37 -9.87 -9.29
C ALA A 40 -0.93 -9.41 -7.89
N ALA A 41 0.28 -8.85 -7.74
CA ALA A 41 0.78 -8.33 -6.47
C ALA A 41 -0.10 -7.20 -5.92
N LYS A 42 -0.58 -6.31 -6.79
CA LYS A 42 -1.50 -5.23 -6.44
C LYS A 42 -2.86 -5.77 -5.98
N ALA A 43 -3.42 -6.78 -6.64
CA ALA A 43 -4.67 -7.39 -6.25
C ALA A 43 -4.56 -8.06 -4.87
N GLU A 44 -3.49 -8.81 -4.63
CA GLU A 44 -3.21 -9.44 -3.33
C GLU A 44 -3.05 -8.39 -2.23
N PHE A 45 -2.34 -7.30 -2.51
CA PHE A 45 -2.20 -6.18 -1.57
C PHE A 45 -3.54 -5.48 -1.29
N GLU A 46 -4.40 -5.34 -2.29
CA GLU A 46 -5.75 -4.77 -2.14
C GLU A 46 -6.65 -5.64 -1.25
N GLU A 47 -6.60 -6.96 -1.39
CA GLU A 47 -7.29 -7.89 -0.50
C GLU A 47 -6.76 -7.81 0.93
N PHE A 48 -5.43 -7.74 1.10
CA PHE A 48 -4.81 -7.57 2.41
C PHE A 48 -5.28 -6.27 3.10
N ILE A 49 -5.22 -5.13 2.41
CA ILE A 49 -5.66 -3.84 2.96
C ILE A 49 -7.16 -3.84 3.25
N THR A 50 -7.98 -4.51 2.44
CA THR A 50 -9.42 -4.66 2.70
C THR A 50 -9.68 -5.34 4.04
N ARG A 51 -8.91 -6.38 4.38
CA ARG A 51 -9.03 -7.06 5.68
C ARG A 51 -8.54 -6.19 6.83
N VAL A 52 -7.48 -5.42 6.63
CA VAL A 52 -6.97 -4.46 7.61
C VAL A 52 -8.04 -3.40 7.90
N LEU A 53 -8.65 -2.82 6.86
CA LEU A 53 -9.75 -1.85 6.99
C LEU A 53 -10.93 -2.42 7.77
N HIS A 54 -11.34 -3.66 7.50
CA HIS A 54 -12.43 -4.29 8.24
C HIS A 54 -12.13 -4.39 9.75
N ARG A 55 -10.88 -4.68 10.11
CA ARG A 55 -10.45 -4.76 11.52
C ARG A 55 -10.39 -3.39 12.18
N ILE A 56 -9.82 -2.39 11.51
CA ILE A 56 -9.74 -1.02 12.05
C ILE A 56 -11.14 -0.42 12.18
N ASN A 57 -12.03 -0.67 11.24
CA ASN A 57 -13.40 -0.14 11.26
C ASN A 57 -14.23 -0.65 12.46
N ALA A 58 -13.81 -1.73 13.12
CA ALA A 58 -14.44 -2.22 14.34
C ALA A 58 -14.10 -1.37 15.58
N THR A 59 -13.00 -0.62 15.56
CA THR A 59 -12.54 0.22 16.69
C THR A 59 -12.54 1.71 16.38
N GLN A 60 -12.40 2.09 15.10
CA GLN A 60 -12.37 3.46 14.63
C GLN A 60 -13.23 3.57 13.36
N PRO A 61 -14.29 4.40 13.34
CA PRO A 61 -15.12 4.55 12.16
C PRO A 61 -14.32 5.09 10.96
N LEU A 62 -14.23 4.31 9.89
CA LEU A 62 -13.55 4.69 8.63
C LEU A 62 -14.54 5.20 7.56
N GLY A 63 -15.83 5.29 7.88
CA GLY A 63 -16.88 5.72 6.95
C GLY A 63 -17.01 4.75 5.78
N THR A 64 -17.03 5.28 4.55
CA THR A 64 -17.14 4.53 3.30
C THR A 64 -15.80 4.21 2.64
N THR A 65 -14.69 4.37 3.38
CA THR A 65 -13.32 4.20 2.86
C THR A 65 -13.08 2.76 2.38
N THR A 66 -12.57 2.62 1.16
CA THR A 66 -12.22 1.33 0.56
C THR A 66 -10.69 1.16 0.44
N ALA A 67 -10.22 -0.07 0.20
CA ALA A 67 -8.78 -0.32 0.00
C ALA A 67 -8.18 0.49 -1.14
N LYS A 68 -8.95 0.73 -2.22
CA LYS A 68 -8.53 1.55 -3.37
C LYS A 68 -8.29 3.01 -3.00
N ASP A 69 -8.99 3.50 -1.98
CA ASP A 69 -8.80 4.86 -1.46
C ASP A 69 -7.52 4.97 -0.62
N CYS A 70 -7.05 3.86 -0.07
CA CYS A 70 -5.86 3.81 0.76
C CYS A 70 -4.57 3.56 -0.03
N ILE A 71 -4.63 2.78 -1.11
CA ILE A 71 -3.43 2.33 -1.83
C ILE A 71 -2.79 3.43 -2.68
N PHE A 72 -1.48 3.62 -2.53
CA PHE A 72 -0.70 4.54 -3.33
C PHE A 72 -0.38 3.96 -4.71
N ARG A 73 -0.21 4.86 -5.70
CA ARG A 73 0.34 4.46 -7.01
C ARG A 73 1.80 4.03 -6.87
N ILE A 74 2.18 3.04 -7.68
CA ILE A 74 3.57 2.57 -7.77
C ILE A 74 4.49 3.56 -8.51
N ASN A 75 3.96 4.41 -9.39
CA ASN A 75 4.80 5.39 -10.11
C ASN A 75 5.43 6.42 -9.16
N ARG A 76 6.70 6.72 -9.41
CA ARG A 76 7.45 7.75 -8.71
C ARG A 76 7.41 9.06 -9.48
N ASP A 77 7.30 10.17 -8.76
CA ASP A 77 7.54 11.49 -9.34
C ASP A 77 9.05 11.75 -9.36
N VAL A 78 9.62 11.86 -10.55
CA VAL A 78 11.08 11.96 -10.76
C VAL A 78 11.51 13.29 -11.37
N ARG A 79 10.60 14.26 -11.51
CA ARG A 79 10.90 15.54 -12.19
C ARG A 79 12.14 16.23 -11.61
N PHE A 80 12.21 16.30 -10.28
CA PHE A 80 13.30 16.95 -9.54
C PHE A 80 14.27 15.96 -8.87
N ALA A 81 14.05 14.66 -8.99
CA ALA A 81 14.91 13.66 -8.36
C ALA A 81 16.21 13.45 -9.16
N ARG A 82 17.34 13.26 -8.46
CA ARG A 82 18.61 12.85 -9.08
C ARG A 82 18.50 11.44 -9.68
N ASP A 83 17.91 10.54 -8.92
CA ASP A 83 17.53 9.21 -9.38
C ASP A 83 16.25 9.28 -10.21
N LYS A 84 16.31 8.77 -11.45
CA LYS A 84 15.23 8.79 -12.44
C LYS A 84 14.46 7.48 -12.55
N SER A 85 14.67 6.53 -11.64
CA SER A 85 13.90 5.28 -11.62
C SER A 85 12.38 5.54 -11.56
N PRO A 86 11.59 5.06 -12.54
CA PRO A 86 10.18 5.43 -12.73
C PRO A 86 9.21 4.86 -11.69
N TYR A 87 9.59 3.80 -10.97
CA TYR A 87 8.71 3.09 -10.04
C TYR A 87 9.26 3.11 -8.62
N LYS A 88 8.36 3.10 -7.64
CA LYS A 88 8.65 2.81 -6.24
C LYS A 88 8.96 1.33 -6.07
N LEU A 89 9.80 1.01 -5.10
CA LEU A 89 10.20 -0.37 -4.78
C LEU A 89 9.26 -1.06 -3.78
N ASN A 90 8.18 -0.37 -3.42
CA ASN A 90 7.25 -0.79 -2.40
C ASN A 90 5.79 -0.68 -2.85
N LEU A 91 4.94 -1.52 -2.25
CA LEU A 91 3.50 -1.30 -2.20
C LEU A 91 3.18 -0.63 -0.87
N ALA A 92 2.36 0.42 -0.89
CA ALA A 92 2.01 1.13 0.32
C ALA A 92 0.54 1.55 0.34
N ALA A 93 0.01 1.69 1.55
CA ALA A 93 -1.32 2.21 1.80
C ALA A 93 -1.31 3.21 2.96
N GLY A 94 -2.03 4.31 2.81
CA GLY A 94 -2.37 5.25 3.88
C GLY A 94 -3.82 5.02 4.28
N ILE A 95 -4.05 4.65 5.53
CA ILE A 95 -5.34 4.25 6.07
C ILE A 95 -5.82 5.32 7.05
N GLY A 96 -7.06 5.76 6.84
CA GLY A 96 -7.76 6.75 7.64
C GLY A 96 -9.12 7.01 7.00
N ALA A 97 -9.99 7.76 7.67
CA ALA A 97 -11.27 8.16 7.10
C ALA A 97 -11.04 8.98 5.82
N GLY A 98 -11.64 8.57 4.70
CA GLY A 98 -11.43 9.17 3.37
C GLY A 98 -10.15 8.72 2.65
N GLY A 99 -9.38 7.80 3.23
CA GLY A 99 -8.18 7.20 2.63
C GLY A 99 -7.02 8.17 2.43
N ARG A 100 -6.07 7.82 1.56
CA ARG A 100 -4.78 8.54 1.40
C ARG A 100 -4.88 10.00 0.93
N LYS A 101 -6.07 10.46 0.53
CA LYS A 101 -6.32 11.83 0.01
C LYS A 101 -7.06 12.71 1.00
N SER A 102 -7.49 12.19 2.15
CA SER A 102 -8.29 12.94 3.12
C SER A 102 -7.50 14.02 3.86
N GLY A 103 -6.16 13.97 3.82
CA GLY A 103 -5.30 14.76 4.71
C GLY A 103 -5.12 14.14 6.10
N HIS A 104 -5.92 13.11 6.43
CA HIS A 104 -5.90 12.42 7.71
C HIS A 104 -5.57 10.94 7.50
N ILE A 105 -4.28 10.60 7.60
CA ILE A 105 -3.79 9.21 7.55
C ILE A 105 -3.35 8.83 8.95
N ASP A 106 -4.09 7.89 9.55
CA ASP A 106 -3.83 7.41 10.91
C ASP A 106 -2.81 6.27 10.93
N TYR A 107 -2.79 5.46 9.86
CA TYR A 107 -1.86 4.34 9.70
C TYR A 107 -1.23 4.33 8.31
N TYR A 108 0.06 4.04 8.26
CA TYR A 108 0.81 3.85 7.03
C TYR A 108 1.36 2.42 7.00
N PHE A 109 1.06 1.69 5.92
CA PHE A 109 1.61 0.36 5.67
C PHE A 109 2.60 0.42 4.52
N HIS A 110 3.80 -0.14 4.72
CA HIS A 110 4.86 -0.19 3.74
C HIS A 110 5.33 -1.63 3.53
N LEU A 111 5.12 -2.16 2.33
CA LEU A 111 5.62 -3.48 1.93
C LEU A 111 6.82 -3.32 1.00
N GLN A 112 8.00 -3.67 1.49
CA GLN A 112 9.23 -3.72 0.71
C GLN A 112 10.09 -4.90 1.18
N PRO A 113 10.71 -5.68 0.25
CA PRO A 113 11.61 -6.77 0.62
C PRO A 113 12.85 -6.31 1.40
N ASN A 114 13.70 -7.27 1.77
CA ASN A 114 15.02 -7.02 2.38
C ASN A 114 14.99 -6.30 3.74
N GLY A 115 13.95 -6.55 4.53
CA GLY A 115 13.82 -5.98 5.88
C GLY A 115 13.29 -4.54 5.91
N GLU A 116 12.86 -4.00 4.78
CA GLU A 116 12.37 -2.62 4.67
C GLU A 116 10.83 -2.51 4.82
N THR A 117 10.16 -3.60 5.20
CA THR A 117 8.72 -3.58 5.52
C THR A 117 8.50 -2.98 6.90
N PHE A 118 7.62 -1.98 7.00
CA PHE A 118 7.28 -1.35 8.27
C PHE A 118 5.84 -0.83 8.29
N ILE A 119 5.38 -0.51 9.49
CA ILE A 119 4.09 0.15 9.75
C ILE A 119 4.36 1.41 10.55
N GLY A 120 3.74 2.52 10.15
CA GLY A 120 3.69 3.75 10.93
C GLY A 120 2.26 4.01 11.41
N ALA A 121 2.11 4.65 12.56
CA ALA A 121 0.82 5.12 13.05
C ALA A 121 1.01 6.49 13.71
N GLY A 122 -0.01 7.34 13.63
CA GLY A 122 0.00 8.67 14.23
C GLY A 122 -0.82 9.67 13.43
N MET A 123 -0.84 10.91 13.90
CA MET A 123 -1.55 12.00 13.22
C MET A 123 -0.56 12.76 12.33
N TYR A 124 -0.82 12.79 11.03
CA TYR A 124 -0.03 13.59 10.09
C TYR A 124 -0.48 15.06 10.16
N GLN A 125 0.44 15.97 10.49
CA GLN A 125 0.21 17.42 10.63
C GLN A 125 -0.93 17.79 11.61
N PRO A 126 -0.85 17.40 12.90
CA PRO A 126 -1.85 17.76 13.89
C PRO A 126 -1.92 19.28 14.08
N THR A 127 -3.14 19.78 14.25
CA THR A 127 -3.37 21.16 14.70
C THR A 127 -2.96 21.33 16.16
N PRO A 128 -2.68 22.55 16.63
CA PRO A 128 -2.39 22.80 18.05
C PRO A 128 -3.47 22.27 19.00
N ALA A 129 -4.74 22.30 18.59
CA ALA A 129 -5.85 21.79 19.39
C ALA A 129 -5.85 20.25 19.51
N GLU A 130 -5.35 19.54 18.51
CA GLU A 130 -5.24 18.08 18.53
C GLU A 130 -4.02 17.58 19.33
N LEU A 131 -3.09 18.48 19.68
CA LEU A 131 -1.90 18.19 20.48
C LEU A 131 -2.08 18.47 21.99
N ALA A 132 -3.12 19.21 22.37
CA ALA A 132 -3.37 19.66 23.74
C ALA A 132 -4.16 18.62 24.55
#